data_AF-A0A820JBB4-F1
#
_entry.id   AF-A0A820JBB4-F1
#
_cell.length_a   1.000
_cell.length_b   1.000
_cell.length_c   1.000
_cell.angle_alpha   90.00
_cell.angle_beta   90.00
_cell.angle_gamma   90.00
#
_symmetry.space_group_name_H-M   'P 1'
#
loop_
_entity.id
_entity.type
_entity.pdbx_description
1 polymer ?
#
loop_
_entity_poly.entity_id
_entity_poly.type
_entity_poly.pdbx_seq_one_letter_code
_entity_poly.pdbx_strand_id
1 'polypeptide(L)'
;MTSLAGSVSKNVAGFLDFINKSPTAFHCVDNVKTTLTSVGFKELREHEQWNIEPLGKYFVIKDDSCVGAFAVGGKYKNGNGFALTAAHTDSPHLRVKPVSKREESNYLQVNVECYGGGIWHTWFDRDLTLAGRVFFRKPNGKISRHFVHVKRPILRIPTIAIHLKRDTNEKLEINKQDHLQAVLALKIEEELNKSTKEKDTASDGNKKLNDESKKHHSQLLQLLASECNCQTDDII
;
A
#
# COMPACT_ATOMS: atom_id res chain seq x y z
N MET A 1 4.32 8.46 -40.42
CA MET A 1 4.96 7.54 -39.44
C MET A 1 5.48 8.25 -38.20
N THR A 2 5.96 9.49 -38.28
CA THR A 2 6.52 10.26 -37.15
C THR A 2 5.49 10.61 -36.05
N SER A 3 4.22 10.81 -36.40
CA SER A 3 3.15 11.13 -35.42
C SER A 3 2.68 9.92 -34.58
N LEU A 4 2.75 8.71 -35.16
CA LEU A 4 2.33 7.49 -34.47
C LEU A 4 3.37 7.08 -33.42
N ALA A 5 4.66 7.16 -33.77
CA ALA A 5 5.76 6.89 -32.84
C ALA A 5 5.75 7.84 -31.63
N GLY A 6 5.51 9.15 -31.85
CA GLY A 6 5.40 10.12 -30.76
C GLY A 6 4.21 9.87 -29.83
N SER A 7 3.07 9.44 -30.37
CA SER A 7 1.88 9.07 -29.58
C SER A 7 2.10 7.82 -28.73
N VAL A 8 2.75 6.79 -29.30
CA VAL A 8 3.08 5.55 -28.57
C VAL A 8 4.01 5.84 -27.40
N SER A 9 5.08 6.61 -27.60
CA SER A 9 6.01 6.98 -26.52
C SER A 9 5.32 7.71 -25.37
N LYS A 10 4.36 8.61 -25.67
CA LYS A 10 3.59 9.32 -24.65
C LYS A 10 2.70 8.38 -23.84
N ASN A 11 2.01 7.43 -24.49
CA ASN A 11 1.15 6.46 -23.81
C ASN A 11 1.95 5.52 -22.91
N VAL A 12 3.12 5.06 -23.38
CA VAL A 12 4.02 4.21 -22.57
C VAL A 12 4.52 4.97 -21.36
N ALA A 13 4.99 6.21 -21.52
CA ALA A 13 5.43 7.04 -20.40
C ALA A 13 4.30 7.29 -19.38
N GLY A 14 3.10 7.59 -19.86
CA GLY A 14 1.91 7.76 -19.00
C GLY A 14 1.54 6.48 -18.25
N PHE A 15 1.66 5.31 -18.89
CA PHE A 15 1.43 4.02 -18.25
C PHE A 15 2.46 3.73 -17.16
N LEU A 16 3.75 3.95 -17.43
CA LEU A 16 4.81 3.75 -16.43
C LEU A 16 4.63 4.67 -15.22
N ASP A 17 4.29 5.94 -15.45
CA ASP A 17 3.98 6.88 -14.37
C ASP A 17 2.74 6.44 -13.56
N PHE A 18 1.69 5.97 -14.25
CA PHE A 18 0.50 5.43 -13.59
C PHE A 18 0.83 4.25 -12.68
N ILE A 19 1.62 3.28 -13.14
CA ILE A 19 2.05 2.12 -12.34
C ILE A 19 2.92 2.56 -11.15
N ASN A 20 3.91 3.43 -11.37
CA ASN A 20 4.80 3.90 -10.30
C ASN A 20 4.07 4.70 -9.21
N LYS A 21 2.98 5.38 -9.56
CA LYS A 21 2.10 6.09 -8.61
C LYS A 21 1.09 5.17 -7.93
N SER A 22 0.93 3.92 -8.37
CA SER A 22 -0.12 3.01 -7.94
C SER A 22 0.41 1.71 -7.32
N PRO A 23 1.28 1.76 -6.29
CA PRO A 23 1.87 0.56 -5.69
C PRO A 23 0.85 -0.35 -4.98
N THR A 24 -0.35 0.15 -4.70
CA THR A 24 -1.47 -0.61 -4.14
C THR A 24 -2.78 -0.24 -4.82
N ALA A 25 -3.82 -1.07 -4.67
CA ALA A 25 -5.16 -0.76 -5.16
C ALA A 25 -5.68 0.60 -4.63
N PHE A 26 -5.31 0.99 -3.41
CA PHE A 26 -5.68 2.30 -2.84
C PHE A 26 -5.07 3.46 -3.62
N HIS A 27 -3.78 3.36 -3.93
CA HIS A 27 -3.09 4.38 -4.72
C HIS A 27 -3.56 4.40 -6.18
N CYS A 28 -3.90 3.23 -6.74
CA CYS A 28 -4.51 3.14 -8.06
C CYS A 28 -5.81 3.94 -8.13
N VAL A 29 -6.72 3.72 -7.16
CA VAL A 29 -7.99 4.46 -7.08
C VAL A 29 -7.78 5.94 -6.83
N ASP A 30 -6.83 6.32 -5.97
CA ASP A 30 -6.53 7.74 -5.71
C ASP A 30 -5.96 8.46 -6.95
N ASN A 31 -5.12 7.75 -7.71
CA ASN A 31 -4.59 8.23 -8.98
C ASN A 31 -5.70 8.39 -10.04
N VAL A 32 -6.62 7.42 -10.14
CA VAL A 32 -7.81 7.49 -11.00
C VAL A 32 -8.72 8.63 -10.57
N LYS A 33 -8.98 8.81 -9.27
CA LYS A 33 -9.75 9.92 -8.70
C LYS A 33 -9.17 11.27 -9.14
N THR A 34 -7.86 11.44 -8.96
CA THR A 34 -7.15 12.67 -9.34
C THR A 34 -7.29 12.93 -10.84
N THR A 35 -7.12 11.89 -11.66
CA THR A 35 -7.27 11.96 -13.11
C THR A 35 -8.69 12.38 -13.51
N LEU A 36 -9.72 11.69 -13.00
CA LEU A 36 -11.13 11.96 -13.29
C LEU A 36 -11.54 13.38 -12.86
N THR A 37 -11.09 13.81 -11.68
CA THR A 37 -11.36 15.15 -11.15
C THR A 37 -10.74 16.22 -12.05
N SER A 38 -9.50 16.02 -12.52
CA SER A 38 -8.81 16.98 -13.40
C SER A 38 -9.50 17.18 -14.76
N VAL A 39 -10.30 16.20 -15.21
CA VAL A 39 -11.09 16.28 -16.46
C VAL A 39 -12.58 16.55 -16.19
N GLY A 40 -12.92 17.01 -14.98
CA GLY A 40 -14.23 17.54 -14.63
C GLY A 40 -15.30 16.48 -14.35
N PHE A 41 -14.93 15.29 -13.91
CA PHE A 41 -15.89 14.37 -13.29
C PHE A 41 -16.15 14.78 -11.84
N LYS A 42 -17.39 14.61 -11.37
CA LYS A 42 -17.82 14.89 -10.01
C LYS A 42 -17.83 13.61 -9.16
N GLU A 43 -17.21 13.66 -7.99
CA GLU A 43 -17.31 12.58 -6.99
C GLU A 43 -18.72 12.52 -6.40
N LEU A 44 -19.32 11.33 -6.41
CA LEU A 44 -20.57 11.00 -5.73
C LEU A 44 -20.26 10.25 -4.43
N ARG A 45 -20.94 10.61 -3.35
CA ARG A 45 -20.84 9.91 -2.06
C ARG A 45 -21.88 8.80 -1.99
N GLU A 46 -21.45 7.55 -1.73
CA GLU A 46 -22.34 6.38 -1.66
C GLU A 46 -23.47 6.53 -0.62
N HIS A 47 -23.28 7.36 0.40
CA HIS A 47 -24.27 7.61 1.46
C HIS A 47 -25.20 8.80 1.20
N GLU A 48 -25.05 9.51 0.07
CA GLU A 48 -25.89 10.64 -0.31
C GLU A 48 -26.88 10.25 -1.40
N GLN A 49 -28.00 10.95 -1.49
CA GLN A 49 -28.88 10.83 -2.65
C GLN A 49 -28.22 11.47 -3.88
N TRP A 50 -28.21 10.75 -4.99
CA TRP A 50 -27.58 11.23 -6.22
C TRP A 50 -28.58 11.96 -7.11
N ASN A 51 -28.17 13.12 -7.63
CA ASN A 51 -28.83 13.78 -8.74
C ASN A 51 -27.96 13.63 -10.00
N ILE A 52 -28.43 12.81 -10.95
CA ILE A 52 -27.69 12.43 -12.16
C ILE A 52 -28.38 13.05 -13.37
N GLU A 53 -27.63 13.83 -14.13
CA GLU A 53 -28.16 14.63 -15.25
C GLU A 53 -27.53 14.21 -16.59
N PRO A 54 -28.26 14.30 -17.71
CA PRO A 54 -27.66 14.18 -19.04
C PRO A 54 -26.49 15.15 -19.22
N LEU A 55 -25.45 14.71 -19.96
CA LEU A 55 -24.17 15.39 -20.11
C LEU A 55 -23.32 15.48 -18.83
N GLY A 56 -23.80 14.96 -17.70
CA GLY A 56 -23.03 14.86 -16.46
C GLY A 56 -21.94 13.78 -16.50
N LYS A 57 -20.84 14.00 -15.77
CA LYS A 57 -19.71 13.08 -15.61
C LYS A 57 -19.49 12.83 -14.12
N TYR A 58 -19.50 11.58 -13.70
CA TYR A 58 -19.53 11.23 -12.29
C TYR A 58 -18.63 10.04 -11.98
N PHE A 59 -18.16 9.94 -10.75
CA PHE A 59 -17.52 8.74 -10.25
C PHE A 59 -17.86 8.50 -8.78
N VAL A 60 -17.81 7.24 -8.36
CA VAL A 60 -18.01 6.80 -6.98
C VAL A 60 -16.82 5.92 -6.58
N ILE A 61 -16.39 6.04 -5.33
CA ILE A 61 -15.33 5.22 -4.75
C ILE A 61 -15.91 4.41 -3.60
N LYS A 62 -15.57 3.13 -3.57
CA LYS A 62 -15.94 2.19 -2.50
C LYS A 62 -14.69 1.60 -1.87
N ASP A 63 -14.62 1.69 -0.54
CA ASP A 63 -13.51 1.21 0.29
C ASP A 63 -12.11 1.63 -0.18
N ASP A 64 -11.99 2.79 -0.83
CA ASP A 64 -10.75 3.32 -1.41
C ASP A 64 -10.07 2.42 -2.44
N SER A 65 -10.62 1.26 -2.77
CA SER A 65 -9.97 0.23 -3.61
C SER A 65 -10.76 -0.09 -4.86
N CYS A 66 -12.03 0.33 -4.94
CA CYS A 66 -12.86 0.23 -6.12
C CYS A 66 -13.34 1.62 -6.56
N VAL A 67 -13.33 1.85 -7.87
CA VAL A 67 -13.84 3.08 -8.49
C VAL A 67 -14.75 2.73 -9.66
N GLY A 68 -15.93 3.33 -9.68
CA GLY A 68 -16.84 3.30 -10.83
C GLY A 68 -16.99 4.71 -11.38
N ALA A 69 -16.72 4.90 -12.67
CA ALA A 69 -16.85 6.18 -13.34
C ALA A 69 -17.78 6.06 -14.54
N PHE A 70 -18.61 7.07 -14.77
CA PHE A 70 -19.58 7.08 -15.86
C PHE A 70 -19.84 8.49 -16.38
N ALA A 71 -20.16 8.58 -17.68
CA ALA A 71 -20.59 9.79 -18.35
C ALA A 71 -21.98 9.57 -18.95
N VAL A 72 -22.91 10.47 -18.65
CA VAL A 72 -24.31 10.35 -19.08
C VAL A 72 -24.45 11.00 -20.45
N GLY A 73 -24.86 10.22 -21.45
CA GLY A 73 -25.09 10.76 -22.80
C GLY A 73 -26.20 11.82 -22.81
N GLY A 74 -26.06 12.88 -23.61
CA GLY A 74 -27.05 13.96 -23.65
C GLY A 74 -28.46 13.55 -24.12
N LYS A 75 -28.59 12.39 -24.77
CA LYS A 75 -29.87 11.79 -25.19
C LYS A 75 -30.31 10.63 -24.30
N TYR A 76 -29.62 10.39 -23.19
CA TYR A 76 -29.98 9.33 -22.27
C TYR A 76 -31.39 9.57 -21.70
N LYS A 77 -32.17 8.50 -21.63
CA LYS A 77 -33.48 8.44 -20.98
C LYS A 77 -33.51 7.19 -20.11
N ASN A 78 -34.32 7.22 -19.05
CA ASN A 78 -34.54 6.04 -18.21
C ASN A 78 -35.00 4.86 -19.09
N GLY A 79 -34.33 3.72 -18.95
CA GLY A 79 -34.55 2.52 -19.77
C GLY A 79 -33.56 2.34 -20.92
N ASN A 80 -32.73 3.34 -21.25
CA ASN A 80 -31.63 3.16 -22.20
C ASN A 80 -30.54 2.22 -21.62
N GLY A 81 -29.77 1.58 -22.50
CA GLY A 81 -28.66 0.70 -22.13
C GLY A 81 -27.38 1.44 -21.70
N PHE A 82 -26.36 0.66 -21.39
CA PHE A 82 -25.04 1.10 -20.93
C PHE A 82 -23.94 0.50 -21.80
N ALA A 83 -22.87 1.26 -22.05
CA ALA A 83 -21.62 0.75 -22.59
C ALA A 83 -20.62 0.65 -21.44
N LEU A 84 -20.27 -0.58 -21.05
CA LEU A 84 -19.43 -0.84 -19.88
C LEU A 84 -18.09 -1.46 -20.26
N THR A 85 -17.06 -1.08 -19.51
CA THR A 85 -15.77 -1.77 -19.47
C THR A 85 -15.43 -1.99 -18.01
N ALA A 86 -14.95 -3.20 -17.69
CA ALA A 86 -14.58 -3.59 -16.34
C ALA A 86 -13.13 -4.08 -16.32
N ALA A 87 -12.44 -3.74 -15.24
CA ALA A 87 -11.10 -4.21 -14.89
C ALA A 87 -11.03 -4.33 -13.35
N HIS A 88 -9.89 -4.76 -12.83
CA HIS A 88 -9.66 -4.84 -11.39
C HIS A 88 -8.39 -4.05 -11.02
N THR A 89 -8.34 -3.51 -9.80
CA THR A 89 -7.30 -2.59 -9.31
C THR A 89 -6.22 -3.28 -8.49
N ASP A 90 -6.45 -4.53 -8.10
CA ASP A 90 -5.56 -5.33 -7.29
C ASP A 90 -4.59 -6.15 -8.14
N SER A 91 -3.50 -6.59 -7.52
CA SER A 91 -2.50 -7.48 -8.12
C SER A 91 -1.96 -8.39 -7.03
N PRO A 92 -1.46 -9.60 -7.35
CA PRO A 92 -0.85 -10.45 -6.34
C PRO A 92 0.31 -9.76 -5.62
N HIS A 93 0.29 -9.77 -4.30
CA HIS A 93 1.29 -9.08 -3.47
C HIS A 93 1.48 -9.75 -2.11
N LEU A 94 2.50 -9.30 -1.37
CA LEU A 94 2.70 -9.63 0.04
C LEU A 94 2.10 -8.51 0.90
N ARG A 95 1.17 -8.87 1.79
CA ARG A 95 0.50 -7.94 2.70
C ARG A 95 1.03 -8.12 4.12
N VAL A 96 1.25 -7.04 4.86
CA VAL A 96 1.61 -7.12 6.28
C VAL A 96 0.48 -7.80 7.07
N LYS A 97 0.79 -8.84 7.86
CA LYS A 97 -0.20 -9.52 8.70
C LYS A 97 -0.69 -8.63 9.84
N PRO A 98 -1.91 -8.84 10.37
CA PRO A 98 -2.41 -8.12 11.54
C PRO A 98 -1.51 -8.20 12.78
N VAL A 99 -0.77 -9.31 12.94
CA VAL A 99 0.34 -9.44 13.89
C VAL A 99 1.59 -9.72 13.08
N SER A 100 2.36 -8.68 12.80
CA SER A 100 3.52 -8.78 11.90
C SER A 100 4.84 -8.96 12.64
N LYS A 101 4.89 -8.67 13.94
CA LYS A 101 6.11 -8.72 14.74
C LYS A 101 6.67 -10.15 14.78
N ARG A 102 7.91 -10.32 14.30
CA ARG A 102 8.72 -11.54 14.43
C ARG A 102 10.17 -11.17 14.66
N GLU A 103 10.83 -11.88 15.56
CA GLU A 103 12.27 -11.76 15.81
C GLU A 103 12.91 -13.13 15.65
N GLU A 104 13.99 -13.20 14.88
CA GLU A 104 14.73 -14.45 14.70
C GLU A 104 16.19 -14.16 14.36
N SER A 105 17.12 -14.84 15.02
CA SER A 105 18.57 -14.73 14.76
C SER A 105 19.09 -13.28 14.70
N ASN A 106 18.63 -12.43 15.62
CA ASN A 106 18.93 -10.98 15.70
C ASN A 106 18.42 -10.13 14.53
N TYR A 107 17.53 -10.66 13.70
CA TYR A 107 16.79 -9.89 12.70
C TYR A 107 15.38 -9.55 13.21
N LEU A 108 14.98 -8.31 12.95
CA LEU A 108 13.60 -7.88 13.08
C LEU A 108 12.91 -8.14 11.76
N GLN A 109 11.89 -8.99 11.78
CA GLN A 109 11.16 -9.40 10.60
C GLN A 109 9.70 -8.93 10.65
N VAL A 110 9.12 -8.78 9.46
CA VAL A 110 7.71 -8.50 9.25
C VAL A 110 7.07 -9.74 8.64
N ASN A 111 6.17 -10.38 9.40
CA ASN A 111 5.34 -11.45 8.88
C ASN A 111 4.36 -10.89 7.84
N VAL A 112 4.28 -11.58 6.71
CA VAL A 112 3.44 -11.22 5.57
C VAL A 112 2.48 -12.33 5.22
N GLU A 113 1.40 -11.96 4.53
CA GLU A 113 0.37 -12.82 3.97
C GLU A 113 0.40 -12.71 2.44
N CYS A 114 0.27 -13.86 1.77
CA CYS A 114 0.15 -13.91 0.32
C CYS A 114 -1.25 -13.49 -0.13
N TYR A 115 -1.35 -12.41 -0.89
CA TYR A 115 -2.57 -12.02 -1.58
C TYR A 115 -2.54 -12.53 -3.02
N GLY A 116 -3.54 -13.32 -3.42
CA GLY A 116 -3.67 -13.86 -4.78
C GLY A 116 -2.67 -14.98 -5.13
N GLY A 117 -2.55 -15.28 -6.43
CA GLY A 117 -1.71 -16.36 -6.99
C GLY A 117 -0.32 -15.89 -7.42
N GLY A 118 0.40 -15.18 -6.56
CA GLY A 118 1.71 -14.62 -6.90
C GLY A 118 2.76 -15.67 -7.22
N ILE A 119 3.70 -15.31 -8.09
CA ILE A 119 4.89 -16.11 -8.38
C ILE A 119 5.93 -15.78 -7.30
N TRP A 120 5.81 -16.40 -6.13
CA TRP A 120 6.49 -15.92 -4.91
C TRP A 120 8.01 -15.93 -4.93
N HIS A 121 8.64 -16.75 -5.77
CA HIS A 121 10.10 -16.73 -5.90
C HIS A 121 10.64 -15.39 -6.46
N THR A 122 9.83 -14.65 -7.23
CA THR A 122 10.27 -13.37 -7.82
C THR A 122 10.37 -12.22 -6.81
N TRP A 123 9.82 -12.43 -5.61
CA TRP A 123 9.85 -11.48 -4.49
C TRP A 123 11.13 -11.57 -3.65
N PHE A 124 11.88 -12.67 -3.79
CA PHE A 124 13.18 -12.82 -3.13
C PHE A 124 14.20 -11.86 -3.75
N ASP A 125 15.10 -11.37 -2.92
CA ASP A 125 16.22 -10.50 -3.30
C ASP A 125 15.82 -9.22 -4.04
N ARG A 126 14.57 -8.78 -3.84
CA ARG A 126 14.07 -7.49 -4.28
C ARG A 126 14.21 -6.45 -3.17
N ASP A 127 14.46 -5.23 -3.60
CA ASP A 127 14.39 -4.04 -2.76
C ASP A 127 12.92 -3.67 -2.59
N LEU A 128 12.33 -4.13 -1.48
CA LEU A 128 10.91 -3.98 -1.20
C LEU A 128 10.65 -2.76 -0.32
N THR A 129 9.48 -2.16 -0.50
CA THR A 129 8.95 -1.11 0.37
C THR A 129 7.52 -1.43 0.82
N LEU A 130 6.97 -0.58 1.67
CA LEU A 130 5.60 -0.64 2.15
C LEU A 130 4.80 0.53 1.59
N ALA A 131 3.64 0.19 1.04
CA ALA A 131 2.60 1.13 0.69
C ALA A 131 1.23 0.58 1.13
N GLY A 132 0.29 1.46 1.44
CA GLY A 132 -1.02 1.05 1.92
C GLY A 132 -1.85 2.21 2.46
N ARG A 133 -2.78 1.91 3.36
CA ARG A 133 -3.53 2.91 4.12
C ARG A 133 -3.34 2.68 5.60
N VAL A 134 -3.19 3.77 6.36
CA VAL A 134 -3.11 3.76 7.82
C VAL A 134 -4.30 4.52 8.36
N PHE A 135 -4.97 3.94 9.35
CA PHE A 135 -5.97 4.64 10.14
C PHE A 135 -5.33 5.15 11.42
N PHE A 136 -5.66 6.37 11.79
CA PHE A 136 -5.13 6.99 12.99
C PHE A 136 -6.14 7.96 13.60
N ARG A 137 -6.05 8.16 14.91
CA ARG A 137 -6.89 9.09 15.65
C ARG A 137 -6.25 10.48 15.67
N LYS A 138 -7.01 11.49 15.25
CA LYS A 138 -6.59 12.89 15.40
C LYS A 138 -6.78 13.39 16.84
N PRO A 139 -6.12 14.51 17.23
CA PRO A 139 -6.30 15.09 18.56
C PRO A 139 -7.76 15.40 18.95
N ASN A 140 -8.62 15.67 17.95
CA ASN A 140 -10.06 15.90 18.14
C ASN A 140 -10.88 14.60 18.30
N GLY A 141 -10.23 13.44 18.43
CA GLY A 141 -10.88 12.14 18.57
C GLY A 141 -11.40 11.51 17.27
N LYS A 142 -11.40 12.24 16.14
CA LYS A 142 -11.88 11.69 14.87
C LYS A 142 -10.86 10.72 14.26
N ILE A 143 -11.36 9.61 13.73
CA ILE A 143 -10.55 8.68 12.92
C ILE A 143 -10.29 9.33 11.56
N SER A 144 -9.03 9.30 11.14
CA SER A 144 -8.58 9.73 9.82
C SER A 144 -7.82 8.60 9.14
N ARG A 145 -7.72 8.69 7.82
CA ARG A 145 -7.01 7.76 6.96
C ARG A 145 -5.91 8.51 6.21
N HIS A 146 -4.74 7.91 6.08
CA HIS A 146 -3.67 8.37 5.20
C HIS A 146 -3.24 7.25 4.26
N PHE A 147 -2.95 7.57 3.00
CA PHE A 147 -2.31 6.63 2.07
C PHE A 147 -0.80 6.80 2.21
N VAL A 148 -0.13 5.76 2.72
CA VAL A 148 1.30 5.77 2.99
C VAL A 148 2.05 5.09 1.85
N HIS A 149 3.21 5.63 1.48
CA HIS A 149 4.16 4.98 0.59
C HIS A 149 5.57 5.43 0.94
N VAL A 150 6.32 4.56 1.62
CA VAL A 150 7.70 4.84 1.97
C VAL A 150 8.57 4.82 0.70
N LYS A 151 9.08 5.97 0.27
CA LYS A 151 9.82 6.14 -1.00
C LYS A 151 11.28 5.71 -0.92
N ARG A 152 11.55 4.58 -0.29
CA ARG A 152 12.87 3.93 -0.20
C ARG A 152 12.70 2.46 0.15
N PRO A 153 13.66 1.58 -0.19
CA PRO A 153 13.61 0.20 0.25
C PRO A 153 13.79 0.09 1.76
N ILE A 154 12.92 -0.69 2.39
CA ILE A 154 12.90 -0.93 3.84
C ILE A 154 12.75 -2.40 4.20
N LEU A 155 12.50 -3.25 3.21
CA LEU A 155 12.22 -4.66 3.40
C LEU A 155 13.00 -5.48 2.37
N ARG A 156 13.46 -6.66 2.79
CA ARG A 156 14.06 -7.64 1.88
C ARG A 156 13.71 -9.05 2.30
N ILE A 157 13.43 -9.92 1.34
CA ILE A 157 13.26 -11.36 1.56
C ILE A 157 14.51 -12.03 0.96
N PRO A 158 15.54 -12.35 1.76
CA PRO A 158 16.79 -12.88 1.22
C PRO A 158 16.63 -14.34 0.79
N THR A 159 17.31 -14.73 -0.29
CA THR A 159 17.50 -16.15 -0.59
C THR A 159 18.49 -16.80 0.37
N ILE A 160 18.37 -18.11 0.56
CA ILE A 160 19.44 -18.91 1.17
C ILE A 160 20.57 -19.10 0.16
N ALA A 161 21.82 -18.99 0.60
CA ALA A 161 22.96 -19.24 -0.24
C ALA A 161 22.93 -20.69 -0.80
N ILE A 162 23.18 -20.84 -2.11
CA ILE A 162 23.14 -22.15 -2.80
C ILE A 162 24.05 -23.21 -2.17
N HIS A 163 25.15 -22.80 -1.53
CA HIS A 163 26.07 -23.68 -0.82
C HIS A 163 25.40 -24.46 0.32
N LEU A 164 24.39 -23.87 0.96
CA LEU A 164 23.62 -24.45 2.06
C LEU A 164 22.37 -25.20 1.57
N LYS A 165 21.96 -25.02 0.32
CA LYS A 165 20.79 -25.67 -0.30
C LYS A 165 21.04 -25.95 -1.78
N ARG A 166 21.81 -27.02 -2.05
CA ARG A 166 22.38 -27.32 -3.39
C ARG A 166 21.34 -27.79 -4.42
N ASP A 167 20.23 -28.35 -3.94
CA ASP A 167 19.09 -28.83 -4.73
C ASP A 167 18.17 -27.72 -5.25
N THR A 168 18.40 -26.46 -4.86
CA THR A 168 17.57 -25.30 -5.22
C THR A 168 17.39 -25.11 -6.74
N ASN A 169 18.41 -25.46 -7.54
CA ASN A 169 18.36 -25.35 -9.00
C ASN A 169 17.45 -26.41 -9.65
N GLU A 170 17.23 -27.54 -8.98
CA GLU A 170 16.38 -28.64 -9.48
C GLU A 170 14.95 -28.47 -8.99
N LYS A 171 14.77 -28.09 -7.72
CA LYS A 171 13.45 -27.88 -7.11
C LYS A 171 13.48 -26.74 -6.10
N LEU A 172 12.90 -25.60 -6.49
CA LEU A 172 12.71 -24.47 -5.58
C LEU A 172 11.44 -24.65 -4.74
N GLU A 173 11.61 -25.22 -3.55
CA GLU A 173 10.53 -25.33 -2.56
C GLU A 173 10.49 -24.10 -1.66
N ILE A 174 9.41 -23.32 -1.77
CA ILE A 174 9.14 -22.14 -0.93
C ILE A 174 7.96 -22.45 -0.03
N ASN A 175 8.21 -22.57 1.26
CA ASN A 175 7.17 -22.51 2.28
C ASN A 175 6.77 -21.03 2.45
N LYS A 176 5.53 -20.70 2.11
CA LYS A 176 5.03 -19.32 2.16
C LYS A 176 4.97 -18.74 3.58
N GLN A 177 4.85 -19.61 4.59
CA GLN A 177 4.76 -19.21 5.99
C GLN A 177 6.14 -19.07 6.65
N ASP A 178 7.14 -19.80 6.18
CA ASP A 178 8.45 -19.85 6.85
C ASP A 178 9.58 -19.17 6.08
N HIS A 179 9.42 -18.97 4.76
CA HIS A 179 10.48 -18.42 3.90
C HIS A 179 10.18 -17.03 3.33
N LEU A 180 8.98 -16.46 3.53
CA LEU A 180 8.58 -15.15 2.96
C LEU A 180 8.65 -13.99 3.95
N GLN A 181 9.16 -14.22 5.16
CA GLN A 181 9.37 -13.18 6.15
C GLN A 181 10.30 -12.10 5.61
N ALA A 182 9.82 -10.86 5.57
CA ALA A 182 10.63 -9.74 5.15
C ALA A 182 11.49 -9.25 6.32
N VAL A 183 12.80 -9.18 6.12
CA VAL A 183 13.74 -8.56 7.06
C VAL A 183 13.57 -7.04 6.98
N LEU A 184 13.39 -6.41 8.14
CA LEU A 184 13.22 -4.96 8.29
C LEU A 184 14.51 -4.29 8.78
N ALA A 185 15.12 -4.83 9.84
CA ALA A 185 16.28 -4.24 10.49
C ALA A 185 17.06 -5.28 11.32
N LEU A 186 18.26 -4.90 11.76
CA LEU A 186 19.02 -5.65 12.75
C LEU A 186 18.59 -5.25 14.16
N LYS A 187 18.51 -6.21 15.07
CA LYS A 187 18.18 -5.96 16.48
C LYS A 187 19.20 -5.04 17.16
N ILE A 188 20.48 -5.20 16.85
CA ILE A 188 21.56 -4.35 17.39
C ILE A 188 21.37 -2.89 16.97
N GLU A 189 20.94 -2.65 15.73
CA GLU A 189 20.68 -1.30 15.23
C GLU A 189 19.51 -0.64 15.98
N GLU A 190 18.49 -1.42 16.35
CA GLU A 190 17.41 -0.92 17.22
C GLU A 190 17.93 -0.45 18.58
N GLU A 191 18.75 -1.27 19.23
CA GLU A 191 19.29 -0.98 20.57
C GLU A 191 20.19 0.27 20.56
N LEU A 192 21.06 0.37 19.56
CA LEU A 192 21.92 1.55 19.36
C LEU A 192 21.08 2.82 19.14
N ASN A 193 20.06 2.75 18.29
CA ASN A 193 19.20 3.89 17.98
C ASN A 193 18.29 4.30 19.15
N LYS A 194 17.86 3.35 20.01
CA LYS A 194 17.12 3.64 21.24
C LYS A 194 17.98 4.36 22.28
N SER A 195 19.21 3.86 22.50
CA SER A 195 20.15 4.45 23.47
C SER A 195 20.53 5.91 23.14
N THR A 196 20.43 6.29 21.86
CA THR A 196 20.64 7.66 21.41
C THR A 196 19.43 8.56 21.72
N LYS A 197 18.20 8.06 21.54
CA LYS A 197 16.96 8.82 21.82
C LYS A 197 16.68 9.01 23.32
N GLU A 198 17.06 8.06 24.17
CA GLU A 198 16.93 8.17 25.63
C GLU A 198 17.87 9.24 26.23
N LYS A 199 18.98 9.57 25.55
CA LYS A 199 19.85 10.68 25.95
C LYS A 199 19.27 12.07 25.65
N ASP A 200 18.31 12.15 24.71
CA ASP A 200 17.72 13.42 24.26
C ASP A 200 16.31 13.69 24.82
N THR A 201 15.67 12.72 25.48
CA THR A 201 14.31 12.89 26.04
C THR A 201 14.15 12.22 27.40
N ALA A 202 14.45 12.97 28.47
CA ALA A 202 13.97 12.64 29.81
C ALA A 202 12.54 13.19 29.98
N SER A 203 11.51 12.43 29.60
CA SER A 203 10.14 12.66 30.12
C SER A 203 9.18 11.50 29.89
N ASP A 204 8.47 11.19 30.98
CA ASP A 204 7.19 10.48 31.12
C ASP A 204 7.09 8.98 30.79
N GLY A 205 7.42 8.21 31.83
CA GLY A 205 6.83 6.90 32.05
C GLY A 205 5.31 6.99 32.23
N ASN A 206 4.64 5.94 31.74
CA ASN A 206 3.22 5.64 31.88
C ASN A 206 2.26 6.14 30.78
N LYS A 207 2.69 6.07 29.51
CA LYS A 207 1.75 5.98 28.38
C LYS A 207 1.24 4.54 28.22
N LYS A 208 -0.08 4.36 28.21
CA LYS A 208 -0.73 3.09 27.82
C LYS A 208 -0.31 2.76 26.38
N LEU A 209 0.52 1.73 26.23
CA LEU A 209 0.85 1.13 24.95
C LEU A 209 -0.46 0.78 24.22
N ASN A 210 -0.66 1.30 23.00
CA ASN A 210 -1.78 0.89 22.15
C ASN A 210 -1.61 -0.58 21.74
N ASP A 211 -2.70 -1.27 21.37
CA ASP A 211 -2.61 -2.70 21.04
C ASP A 211 -1.70 -2.96 19.82
N GLU A 212 -1.54 -1.98 18.93
CA GLU A 212 -0.66 -2.06 17.76
C GLU A 212 0.82 -2.20 18.13
N SER A 213 1.28 -1.60 19.24
CA SER A 213 2.67 -1.70 19.70
C SER A 213 3.06 -3.12 20.13
N LYS A 214 2.07 -3.99 20.41
CA LYS A 214 2.30 -5.42 20.70
C LYS A 214 2.33 -6.25 19.41
N LYS A 215 1.64 -5.79 18.36
CA LYS A 215 1.45 -6.51 17.10
C LYS A 215 2.55 -6.26 16.08
N HIS A 216 3.21 -5.10 16.16
CA HIS A 216 4.19 -4.64 15.17
C HIS A 216 5.49 -4.16 15.83
N HIS A 217 6.59 -4.18 15.07
CA HIS A 217 7.87 -3.62 15.53
C HIS A 217 7.81 -2.11 15.70
N SER A 218 8.51 -1.57 16.69
CA SER A 218 8.45 -0.15 17.04
C SER A 218 8.92 0.76 15.90
N GLN A 219 9.92 0.33 15.14
CA GLN A 219 10.49 1.05 14.01
C GLN A 219 9.52 1.10 12.83
N LEU A 220 8.75 0.03 12.62
CA LEU A 220 7.70 0.02 11.61
C LEU A 220 6.62 1.04 11.97
N LEU A 221 6.16 1.05 13.22
CA LEU A 221 5.15 2.01 13.68
C LEU A 221 5.67 3.45 13.64
N GLN A 222 6.92 3.70 14.07
CA GLN A 222 7.53 5.02 14.00
C GLN A 222 7.64 5.54 12.56
N LEU A 223 8.00 4.66 11.62
CA LEU A 223 8.05 4.99 10.20
C LEU A 223 6.67 5.36 9.66
N LEU A 224 5.65 4.55 9.95
CA LEU A 224 4.28 4.83 9.53
C LEU A 224 3.71 6.10 10.16
N ALA A 225 4.00 6.34 11.44
CA ALA A 225 3.58 7.53 12.17
C ALA A 225 4.21 8.80 11.55
N SER A 226 5.48 8.72 11.17
CA SER A 226 6.17 9.79 10.44
C SER A 226 5.53 10.08 9.09
N GLU A 227 5.20 9.05 8.30
CA GLU A 227 4.50 9.23 7.01
C GLU A 227 3.10 9.86 7.20
N CYS A 228 2.43 9.58 8.31
CA CYS A 228 1.10 10.11 8.62
C CYS A 228 1.13 11.47 9.34
N ASN A 229 2.30 11.97 9.75
CA ASN A 229 2.45 13.11 10.67
C ASN A 229 1.61 12.95 11.96
N CYS A 230 1.65 11.76 12.57
CA CYS A 230 0.98 11.46 13.85
C CYS A 230 1.93 10.81 14.86
N GLN A 231 1.45 10.53 16.07
CA GLN A 231 2.19 9.74 17.05
C GLN A 231 1.95 8.23 16.82
N THR A 232 2.88 7.39 17.25
CA THR A 232 2.72 5.92 17.16
C THR A 232 1.47 5.43 17.89
N ASP A 233 1.13 6.08 19.01
CA ASP A 233 -0.03 5.75 19.84
C ASP A 233 -1.36 6.09 19.14
N ASP A 234 -1.32 6.97 18.13
CA ASP A 234 -2.51 7.38 17.39
C ASP A 234 -2.93 6.37 16.33
N ILE A 235 -2.03 5.48 15.91
CA ILE A 235 -2.30 4.43 14.90
C ILE A 235 -3.26 3.39 15.49
N ILE A 236 -4.26 2.99 14.71
CA ILE A 236 -5.33 2.04 15.08
C ILE A 236 -5.54 0.95 14.03
#